data_AF-A0A941ZID8-F1
#
_entry.id   AF-A0A941ZID8-F1
#
_cell.length_a   1.000
_cell.length_b   1.000
_cell.length_c   1.000
_cell.angle_alpha   90.00
_cell.angle_beta   90.00
_cell.angle_gamma   90.00
#
_symmetry.space_group_name_H-M   'P 1'
#
loop_
_entity.id
_entity.type
_entity.pdbx_description
1 polymer ?
#
loop_
_entity_poly.entity_id
_entity_poly.type
_entity_poly.pdbx_seq_one_letter_code
_entity_poly.pdbx_strand_id
1 'polypeptide(L)'
;MIKPRPQAGFTLVEAIVTMVIIGIVAGMVGMFIRTPIQQYQDIATRAELTDTADAALRRIGRDLRLALPNSARISGNNALEILQTRTGGRYAAPTLSPVLDYTGKTFSVLSGSMTAIPAKGEYVVIYNLGQNIDGANAYAGDNISQIDSATATSVTLTNAFNFPLASPGLRFQVVESPVTYLCDTTAGTLTRYWGYAIKAAQPTDPVVAPLSAGQSSLLAQNVTDCAFTYGAVNERMGLVTLTLSLTRNNETVTLYHEVHVNNVP
;
A
#
# COMPACT_ATOMS: atom_id res chain seq x y z
N MET A 1 -55.81 62.64 -21.56
CA MET A 1 -55.37 63.44 -20.39
C MET A 1 -55.33 62.51 -19.19
N ILE A 2 -54.15 62.06 -18.77
CA ILE A 2 -53.99 61.09 -17.66
C ILE A 2 -53.82 61.88 -16.36
N LYS A 3 -54.75 61.68 -15.41
CA LYS A 3 -54.77 62.37 -14.11
C LYS A 3 -53.67 61.77 -13.21
N PRO A 4 -52.72 62.56 -12.68
CA PRO A 4 -51.70 62.03 -11.78
C PRO A 4 -52.38 61.55 -10.49
N ARG A 5 -52.06 60.32 -10.06
CA ARG A 5 -52.51 59.76 -8.79
C ARG A 5 -51.72 60.41 -7.64
N PRO A 6 -52.36 60.76 -6.51
CA PRO A 6 -51.64 61.27 -5.35
C PRO A 6 -50.68 60.18 -4.84
N GLN A 7 -49.42 60.55 -4.63
CA GLN A 7 -48.45 59.68 -3.96
C GLN A 7 -48.80 59.61 -2.48
N ALA A 8 -49.20 58.42 -2.01
CA ALA A 8 -49.31 58.15 -0.58
C ALA A 8 -47.89 58.00 -0.02
N GLY A 9 -47.50 58.90 0.88
CA GLY A 9 -46.26 58.79 1.65
C GLY A 9 -46.38 57.77 2.79
N PHE A 10 -45.24 57.27 3.26
CA PHE A 10 -45.15 56.30 4.35
C PHE A 10 -44.91 57.01 5.68
N THR A 11 -45.41 56.45 6.80
CA THR A 11 -45.18 57.06 8.12
C THR A 11 -43.83 56.64 8.71
N LEU A 12 -43.23 57.49 9.54
CA LEU A 12 -41.96 57.19 10.22
C LEU A 12 -42.07 55.93 11.09
N VAL A 13 -43.22 55.69 11.70
CA VAL A 13 -43.50 54.48 12.50
C VAL A 13 -43.45 53.23 11.62
N GLU A 14 -44.05 53.30 10.45
CA GLU A 14 -44.08 52.18 9.50
C GLU A 14 -42.66 51.86 8.99
N ALA A 15 -41.81 52.89 8.81
CA ALA A 15 -40.41 52.72 8.41
C ALA A 15 -39.57 52.05 9.52
N ILE A 16 -39.80 52.42 10.78
CA ILE A 16 -39.10 51.80 11.92
C ILE A 16 -39.52 50.33 12.06
N VAL A 17 -40.83 50.05 12.04
CA VAL A 17 -41.37 48.69 12.19
C VAL A 17 -40.84 47.77 11.08
N THR A 18 -40.78 48.24 9.84
CA THR A 18 -40.24 47.45 8.71
C THR A 18 -38.75 47.16 8.86
N MET A 19 -37.92 48.14 9.26
CA MET A 19 -36.49 47.90 9.50
C MET A 19 -36.26 46.89 10.63
N VAL A 20 -37.03 46.97 11.72
CA VAL A 20 -36.94 46.02 12.84
C VAL A 20 -37.34 44.61 12.40
N ILE A 21 -38.44 44.46 11.67
CA ILE A 21 -38.89 43.15 11.18
C ILE A 21 -37.87 42.54 10.22
N ILE A 22 -37.31 43.32 9.29
CA ILE A 22 -36.26 42.85 8.37
C ILE A 22 -35.03 42.37 9.15
N GLY A 23 -34.62 43.11 10.19
CA GLY A 23 -33.50 42.70 11.04
C GLY A 23 -33.72 41.35 11.72
N ILE A 24 -34.91 41.14 12.31
CA ILE A 24 -35.27 39.87 12.97
C ILE A 24 -35.33 38.72 11.96
N VAL A 25 -36.02 38.92 10.83
CA VAL A 25 -36.19 37.89 9.79
C VAL A 25 -34.85 37.53 9.16
N ALA A 26 -34.02 38.53 8.82
CA ALA A 26 -32.69 38.30 8.27
C ALA A 26 -31.78 37.52 9.24
N GLY A 27 -31.84 37.84 10.54
CA GLY A 27 -31.12 37.09 11.57
C GLY A 27 -31.56 35.62 11.68
N MET A 28 -32.86 35.37 11.64
CA MET A 28 -33.41 34.00 11.64
C MET A 28 -32.96 33.22 10.39
N VAL A 29 -33.13 33.81 9.19
CA VAL A 29 -32.75 33.18 7.92
C VAL A 29 -31.26 32.89 7.87
N GLY A 30 -30.41 33.80 8.38
CA GLY A 30 -28.97 33.59 8.45
C GLY A 30 -28.56 32.34 9.24
N MET A 31 -29.23 32.04 10.37
CA MET A 31 -28.98 30.83 11.15
C MET A 31 -29.45 29.55 10.42
N PHE A 32 -30.59 29.63 9.72
CA PHE A 32 -31.13 28.48 8.98
C PHE A 32 -30.30 28.12 7.74
N ILE A 33 -29.59 29.07 7.13
CA ILE A 33 -28.73 28.81 5.96
C ILE A 33 -27.35 28.28 6.35
N ARG A 34 -26.82 28.70 7.51
CA ARG A 34 -25.47 28.29 7.94
C ARG A 34 -25.35 26.80 8.18
N THR A 35 -26.33 26.19 8.85
CA THR A 35 -26.26 24.78 9.25
C THR A 35 -26.25 23.82 8.05
N PRO A 36 -27.13 23.96 7.03
CA PRO A 36 -27.06 23.13 5.82
C PRO A 36 -25.76 23.27 5.03
N ILE A 37 -25.17 24.47 4.98
CA ILE A 37 -23.88 24.68 4.29
C ILE A 37 -22.75 23.96 5.02
N GLN A 38 -22.69 24.06 6.36
CA GLN A 38 -21.70 23.35 7.17
C GLN A 38 -21.87 21.83 7.02
N GLN A 39 -23.09 21.32 7.12
CA GLN A 39 -23.38 19.90 6.89
C GLN A 39 -22.93 19.42 5.51
N TYR A 40 -23.16 20.23 4.46
CA TYR A 40 -22.69 19.88 3.12
C TYR A 40 -21.16 19.79 3.05
N GLN A 41 -20.44 20.72 3.68
CA GLN A 41 -18.98 20.69 3.75
C GLN A 41 -18.44 19.50 4.55
N ASP A 42 -19.08 19.16 5.66
CA ASP A 42 -18.70 18.01 6.49
C ASP A 42 -18.90 16.70 5.71
N ILE A 43 -20.03 16.55 5.01
CA ILE A 43 -20.30 15.40 4.14
C ILE A 43 -19.27 15.29 3.02
N ALA A 44 -18.95 16.40 2.36
CA ALA A 44 -17.95 16.41 1.29
C ALA A 44 -16.55 16.04 1.81
N THR A 45 -16.15 16.59 2.96
CA THR A 45 -14.86 16.29 3.60
C THR A 45 -14.78 14.81 3.99
N ARG A 46 -15.82 14.28 4.62
CA ARG A 46 -15.89 12.88 5.02
C ARG A 46 -15.80 11.93 3.82
N ALA A 47 -16.47 12.26 2.71
CA ALA A 47 -16.41 11.48 1.48
C ALA A 47 -14.97 11.43 0.93
N GLU A 48 -14.30 12.58 0.83
CA GLU A 48 -12.91 12.65 0.35
C GLU A 48 -11.93 11.87 1.24
N LEU A 49 -12.06 11.99 2.57
CA LEU A 49 -11.25 11.24 3.52
C LEU A 49 -11.49 9.73 3.40
N THR A 50 -12.75 9.31 3.24
CA THR A 50 -13.11 7.90 3.06
C THR A 50 -12.52 7.33 1.77
N ASP A 51 -12.67 8.05 0.65
CA ASP A 51 -12.14 7.62 -0.65
C ASP A 51 -10.62 7.52 -0.64
N THR A 52 -9.94 8.49 -0.02
CA THR A 52 -8.48 8.50 0.13
C THR A 52 -8.01 7.30 0.96
N ALA A 53 -8.66 7.05 2.11
CA ALA A 53 -8.31 5.94 2.97
C ALA A 53 -8.57 4.57 2.29
N ASP A 54 -9.71 4.39 1.64
CA ASP A 54 -10.05 3.15 0.93
C ASP A 54 -9.12 2.91 -0.27
N ALA A 55 -8.79 3.94 -1.05
CA ALA A 55 -7.83 3.83 -2.15
C ALA A 55 -6.44 3.40 -1.67
N ALA A 56 -5.96 4.01 -0.57
CA ALA A 56 -4.67 3.66 0.03
C ALA A 56 -4.65 2.21 0.56
N LEU A 57 -5.67 1.82 1.33
CA LEU A 57 -5.79 0.46 1.89
C LEU A 57 -5.93 -0.60 0.81
N ARG A 58 -6.74 -0.36 -0.23
CA ARG A 58 -6.87 -1.27 -1.38
C ARG A 58 -5.58 -1.39 -2.17
N ARG A 59 -4.79 -0.32 -2.29
CA ARG A 59 -3.46 -0.37 -2.92
C ARG A 59 -2.53 -1.27 -2.12
N ILE A 60 -2.46 -1.10 -0.80
CA ILE A 60 -1.67 -1.98 0.09
C ILE A 60 -2.14 -3.44 -0.05
N GLY A 61 -3.45 -3.67 -0.04
CA GLY A 61 -4.02 -5.01 -0.17
C GLY A 61 -3.70 -5.69 -1.50
N ARG A 62 -3.67 -4.96 -2.62
CA ARG A 62 -3.24 -5.52 -3.92
C ARG A 62 -1.76 -5.93 -3.91
N ASP A 63 -0.91 -5.10 -3.33
CA ASP A 63 0.52 -5.34 -3.23
C ASP A 63 0.81 -6.54 -2.30
N LEU A 64 0.08 -6.66 -1.18
CA LEU A 64 0.15 -7.79 -0.26
C LEU A 64 -0.25 -9.14 -0.88
N ARG A 65 -1.25 -9.15 -1.79
CA ARG A 65 -1.64 -10.37 -2.51
C ARG A 65 -0.56 -10.90 -3.44
N LEU A 66 0.39 -10.05 -3.83
CA LEU A 66 1.56 -10.38 -4.63
C LEU A 66 2.83 -10.49 -3.77
N ALA A 67 2.72 -10.47 -2.43
CA ALA A 67 3.87 -10.65 -1.57
C ALA A 67 4.46 -12.06 -1.75
N LEU A 68 5.79 -12.13 -1.72
CA LEU A 68 6.52 -13.38 -1.62
C LEU A 68 6.06 -14.08 -0.32
N PRO A 69 5.79 -15.39 -0.36
CA PRO A 69 5.46 -16.18 0.82
C PRO A 69 6.38 -15.88 1.99
N ASN A 70 5.83 -15.61 3.18
CA ASN A 70 6.59 -15.31 4.40
C ASN A 70 7.54 -14.09 4.32
N SER A 71 7.32 -13.15 3.40
CA SER A 71 8.10 -11.91 3.30
C SER A 71 7.48 -10.69 3.98
N ALA A 72 6.19 -10.74 4.34
CA ALA A 72 5.58 -9.62 5.04
C ALA A 72 6.21 -9.45 6.43
N ARG A 73 6.75 -8.26 6.70
CA ARG A 73 7.33 -7.89 7.98
C ARG A 73 6.94 -6.49 8.40
N ILE A 74 6.86 -6.29 9.71
CA ILE A 74 6.42 -5.04 10.32
C ILE A 74 7.42 -4.59 11.36
N SER A 75 7.71 -3.30 11.37
CA SER A 75 8.51 -2.63 12.39
C SER A 75 7.72 -1.47 12.99
N GLY A 76 7.73 -1.35 14.33
CA GLY A 76 7.13 -0.24 15.07
C GLY A 76 5.62 -0.03 14.87
N ASN A 77 4.89 -0.98 14.28
CA ASN A 77 3.49 -0.89 13.82
C ASN A 77 3.20 0.17 12.75
N ASN A 78 4.20 0.89 12.25
CA ASN A 78 4.02 1.97 11.29
C ASN A 78 4.79 1.75 9.98
N ALA A 79 5.61 0.71 9.90
CA ALA A 79 6.32 0.32 8.68
C ALA A 79 5.96 -1.12 8.30
N LEU A 80 5.31 -1.30 7.15
CA LEU A 80 5.05 -2.60 6.53
C LEU A 80 5.98 -2.76 5.33
N GLU A 81 6.71 -3.86 5.24
CA GLU A 81 7.54 -4.19 4.08
C GLU A 81 7.19 -5.58 3.54
N ILE A 82 7.25 -5.71 2.22
CA ILE A 82 7.10 -6.98 1.49
C ILE A 82 8.11 -7.08 0.35
N LEU A 83 8.45 -8.31 -0.05
CA LEU A 83 9.08 -8.56 -1.35
C LEU A 83 7.97 -8.85 -2.36
N GLN A 84 7.82 -8.04 -3.40
CA GLN A 84 6.78 -8.26 -4.40
C GLN A 84 7.21 -9.30 -5.43
N THR A 85 6.35 -10.31 -5.62
CA THR A 85 6.49 -11.28 -6.70
C THR A 85 5.96 -10.71 -7.99
N ARG A 86 6.72 -10.89 -9.06
CA ARG A 86 6.33 -10.52 -10.43
C ARG A 86 5.90 -11.74 -11.22
N THR A 87 6.67 -12.81 -11.11
CA THR A 87 6.39 -14.09 -11.74
C THR A 87 6.98 -15.21 -10.91
N GLY A 88 6.88 -16.44 -11.40
CA GLY A 88 7.41 -17.63 -10.76
C GLY A 88 7.12 -18.82 -11.65
N GLY A 89 7.65 -19.97 -11.30
CA GLY A 89 7.48 -21.17 -12.11
C GLY A 89 7.93 -22.40 -11.38
N ARG A 90 8.08 -23.49 -12.15
CA ARG A 90 8.68 -24.72 -11.66
C ARG A 90 10.02 -24.95 -12.31
N TYR A 91 11.04 -25.24 -11.52
CA TYR A 91 12.33 -25.67 -12.06
C TYR A 91 12.28 -27.18 -12.36
N ALA A 92 13.16 -27.61 -13.27
CA ALA A 92 13.24 -28.99 -13.71
C ALA A 92 13.80 -29.91 -12.61
N ALA A 93 13.20 -31.08 -12.44
CA ALA A 93 13.65 -32.12 -11.52
C ALA A 93 14.99 -32.74 -11.96
N PRO A 94 15.71 -33.45 -11.07
CA PRO A 94 17.03 -34.06 -11.34
C PRO A 94 17.17 -34.96 -12.57
N THR A 95 16.07 -35.41 -13.16
CA THR A 95 16.07 -36.28 -14.34
C THR A 95 16.00 -35.52 -15.67
N LEU A 96 15.86 -34.19 -15.65
CA LEU A 96 15.76 -33.33 -16.83
C LEU A 96 16.99 -32.41 -16.87
N SER A 97 17.81 -32.50 -17.93
CA SER A 97 19.00 -31.67 -18.08
C SER A 97 18.69 -30.35 -18.84
N PRO A 98 19.18 -29.18 -18.37
CA PRO A 98 19.90 -28.93 -17.12
C PRO A 98 19.00 -28.84 -15.87
N VAL A 99 19.34 -29.62 -14.85
CA VAL A 99 18.70 -29.65 -13.52
C VAL A 99 18.98 -28.34 -12.76
N LEU A 100 18.22 -28.01 -11.71
CA LEU A 100 18.69 -27.06 -10.69
C LEU A 100 20.00 -27.58 -10.07
N ASP A 101 21.12 -27.18 -10.66
CA ASP A 101 22.46 -27.42 -10.14
C ASP A 101 22.84 -26.23 -9.26
N TYR A 102 22.89 -26.50 -7.97
CA TYR A 102 23.23 -25.54 -6.92
C TYR A 102 24.68 -25.04 -6.98
N THR A 103 25.52 -25.63 -7.83
CA THR A 103 26.89 -25.14 -8.09
C THR A 103 26.97 -24.33 -9.38
N GLY A 104 25.94 -24.40 -10.22
CA GLY A 104 25.83 -23.71 -11.50
C GLY A 104 25.26 -22.30 -11.37
N LYS A 105 25.34 -21.57 -12.48
CA LYS A 105 24.65 -20.29 -12.65
C LYS A 105 23.28 -20.44 -13.30
N THR A 106 22.94 -21.59 -13.86
CA THR A 106 21.75 -21.75 -14.71
C THR A 106 20.96 -22.96 -14.28
N PHE A 107 19.63 -22.84 -14.28
CA PHE A 107 18.71 -23.95 -14.07
C PHE A 107 17.61 -23.96 -15.14
N SER A 108 17.10 -25.14 -15.50
CA SER A 108 15.93 -25.23 -16.38
C SER A 108 14.63 -24.97 -15.67
N VAL A 109 13.72 -24.34 -16.42
CA VAL A 109 12.34 -24.08 -16.04
C VAL A 109 11.44 -24.97 -16.88
N LEU A 110 10.40 -25.52 -16.23
CA LEU A 110 9.38 -26.29 -16.91
C LEU A 110 8.59 -25.36 -17.86
N SER A 111 8.57 -25.71 -19.14
CA SER A 111 7.89 -24.93 -20.19
C SER A 111 6.44 -24.60 -19.81
N GLY A 112 6.05 -23.35 -20.01
CA GLY A 112 4.69 -22.86 -19.71
C GLY A 112 4.39 -22.65 -18.22
N SER A 113 5.37 -22.82 -17.32
CA SER A 113 5.17 -22.56 -15.89
C SER A 113 5.29 -21.10 -15.48
N MET A 114 5.97 -20.26 -16.28
CA MET A 114 6.12 -18.83 -16.04
C MET A 114 5.05 -18.01 -16.75
N THR A 115 4.48 -17.02 -16.04
CA THR A 115 3.53 -16.05 -16.60
C THR A 115 4.20 -14.91 -17.37
N ALA A 116 5.47 -14.63 -17.07
CA ALA A 116 6.29 -13.62 -17.74
C ALA A 116 7.76 -14.06 -17.71
N ILE A 117 8.56 -13.64 -18.70
CA ILE A 117 10.01 -13.90 -18.69
C ILE A 117 10.67 -12.91 -17.71
N PRO A 118 11.47 -13.39 -16.74
CA PRO A 118 12.20 -12.52 -15.82
C PRO A 118 13.19 -11.60 -16.53
N ALA A 119 13.36 -10.40 -16.00
CA ALA A 119 14.33 -9.43 -16.51
C ALA A 119 15.66 -9.50 -15.75
N LYS A 120 16.73 -9.00 -16.40
CA LYS A 120 18.02 -8.81 -15.74
C LYS A 120 17.87 -7.89 -14.53
N GLY A 121 18.48 -8.27 -13.41
CA GLY A 121 18.48 -7.49 -12.17
C GLY A 121 17.35 -7.86 -11.20
N GLU A 122 16.33 -8.59 -11.64
CA GLU A 122 15.35 -9.25 -10.77
C GLU A 122 16.02 -10.37 -9.98
N TYR A 123 15.33 -10.89 -8.97
CA TYR A 123 15.86 -11.94 -8.11
C TYR A 123 15.00 -13.18 -8.19
N VAL A 124 15.65 -14.33 -8.29
CA VAL A 124 14.98 -15.61 -8.03
C VAL A 124 15.03 -15.89 -6.53
N VAL A 125 13.93 -16.40 -6.00
CA VAL A 125 13.82 -16.91 -4.64
C VAL A 125 13.32 -18.34 -4.69
N ILE A 126 13.92 -19.23 -3.89
CA ILE A 126 13.49 -20.61 -3.77
C ILE A 126 13.11 -20.89 -2.31
N TYR A 127 11.88 -21.34 -2.09
CA TYR A 127 11.42 -21.88 -0.82
C TYR A 127 11.59 -20.93 0.38
N ASN A 128 11.01 -19.72 0.29
CA ASN A 128 11.05 -18.75 1.38
C ASN A 128 10.08 -19.13 2.52
N LEU A 129 10.65 -19.49 3.66
CA LEU A 129 9.92 -19.86 4.86
C LEU A 129 9.95 -18.74 5.93
N GLY A 130 10.73 -17.69 5.68
CA GLY A 130 10.78 -16.49 6.52
C GLY A 130 11.90 -16.52 7.54
N GLN A 131 11.93 -15.48 8.38
CA GLN A 131 13.06 -15.14 9.27
C GLN A 131 13.41 -16.17 10.36
N ASN A 132 12.52 -17.12 10.65
CA ASN A 132 12.71 -18.09 11.74
C ASN A 132 13.28 -19.43 11.25
N ILE A 133 13.50 -19.58 9.94
CA ILE A 133 14.04 -20.79 9.34
C ILE A 133 15.38 -20.47 8.70
N ASP A 134 16.43 -21.09 9.21
CA ASP A 134 17.78 -20.94 8.69
C ASP A 134 17.87 -21.40 7.23
N GLY A 135 18.57 -20.65 6.40
CA GLY A 135 18.70 -20.96 4.98
C GLY A 135 17.47 -20.64 4.12
N ALA A 136 16.42 -20.01 4.67
CA ALA A 136 15.13 -19.79 4.00
C ALA A 136 14.59 -18.35 4.12
N ASN A 137 15.46 -17.39 4.40
CA ASN A 137 15.12 -15.97 4.54
C ASN A 137 15.70 -15.11 3.41
N ALA A 138 14.83 -14.70 2.49
CA ALA A 138 15.21 -13.89 1.33
C ALA A 138 15.76 -12.51 1.73
N TYR A 139 15.36 -11.94 2.86
CA TYR A 139 15.95 -10.67 3.32
C TYR A 139 17.38 -10.82 3.84
N ALA A 140 17.73 -12.00 4.37
CA ALA A 140 19.08 -12.29 4.84
C ALA A 140 20.04 -12.66 3.68
N GLY A 141 19.50 -12.95 2.49
CA GLY A 141 20.30 -13.39 1.35
C GLY A 141 20.40 -14.91 1.22
N ASP A 142 19.70 -15.67 2.06
CA ASP A 142 19.94 -17.11 2.22
C ASP A 142 19.46 -17.95 1.04
N ASN A 143 18.34 -17.57 0.43
CA ASN A 143 17.66 -18.33 -0.61
C ASN A 143 17.23 -17.44 -1.79
N ILE A 144 17.98 -16.36 -2.01
CA ILE A 144 17.72 -15.37 -3.06
C ILE A 144 18.99 -15.14 -3.88
N SER A 145 18.86 -15.03 -5.21
CA SER A 145 19.98 -14.70 -6.09
C SER A 145 19.54 -13.86 -7.28
N GLN A 146 20.41 -12.97 -7.75
CA GLN A 146 20.11 -12.04 -8.83
C GLN A 146 20.19 -12.73 -10.21
N ILE A 147 19.25 -12.41 -11.08
CA ILE A 147 19.12 -12.90 -12.45
C ILE A 147 19.97 -12.03 -13.38
N ASP A 148 20.79 -12.67 -14.21
CA ASP A 148 21.51 -12.02 -15.33
C ASP A 148 20.73 -12.12 -16.64
N SER A 149 20.13 -13.28 -16.93
CA SER A 149 19.30 -13.50 -18.12
C SER A 149 18.28 -14.62 -17.89
N ALA A 150 17.18 -14.60 -18.64
CA ALA A 150 16.18 -15.66 -18.62
C ALA A 150 15.55 -15.88 -20.00
N THR A 151 15.08 -17.09 -20.24
CA THR A 151 14.24 -17.49 -21.36
C THR A 151 12.95 -18.13 -20.83
N ALA A 152 12.07 -18.62 -21.70
CA ALA A 152 10.89 -19.37 -21.28
C ALA A 152 11.22 -20.70 -20.56
N THR A 153 12.44 -21.23 -20.69
CA THR A 153 12.83 -22.56 -20.21
C THR A 153 14.15 -22.57 -19.42
N SER A 154 14.76 -21.41 -19.18
CA SER A 154 15.99 -21.30 -18.40
C SER A 154 16.09 -19.97 -17.68
N VAL A 155 16.71 -19.98 -16.50
CA VAL A 155 17.10 -18.77 -15.76
C VAL A 155 18.58 -18.89 -15.44
N THR A 156 19.33 -17.83 -15.72
CA THR A 156 20.75 -17.70 -15.44
C THR A 156 20.98 -16.58 -14.42
N LEU A 157 21.67 -16.92 -13.34
CA LEU A 157 22.06 -16.07 -12.24
C LEU A 157 23.34 -15.31 -12.55
N THR A 158 23.47 -14.12 -11.99
CA THR A 158 24.70 -13.31 -12.10
C THR A 158 25.90 -14.04 -11.47
N ASN A 159 25.70 -14.57 -10.27
CA ASN A 159 26.68 -15.33 -9.52
C ASN A 159 26.19 -16.77 -9.32
N ALA A 160 27.13 -17.72 -9.27
CA ALA A 160 26.78 -19.10 -8.90
C ALA A 160 26.24 -19.08 -7.46
N PHE A 161 25.14 -19.77 -7.23
CA PHE A 161 24.44 -19.72 -5.95
C PHE A 161 23.82 -21.07 -5.62
N ASN A 162 24.16 -21.57 -4.43
CA ASN A 162 23.61 -22.80 -3.88
C ASN A 162 22.44 -22.45 -2.97
N PHE A 163 21.21 -22.61 -3.46
CA PHE A 163 20.03 -22.50 -2.60
C PHE A 163 20.03 -23.63 -1.55
N PRO A 164 20.07 -23.31 -0.25
CA PRO A 164 20.26 -24.32 0.80
C PRO A 164 19.16 -25.37 0.87
N LEU A 165 17.94 -25.00 0.48
CA LEU A 165 16.76 -25.85 0.56
C LEU A 165 16.06 -25.96 -0.79
N ALA A 166 15.64 -27.16 -1.14
CA ALA A 166 14.81 -27.42 -2.30
C ALA A 166 13.33 -27.14 -1.99
N SER A 167 12.60 -26.54 -2.93
CA SER A 167 11.14 -26.46 -2.84
C SER A 167 10.53 -27.85 -3.09
N PRO A 168 9.70 -28.40 -2.18
CA PRO A 168 9.05 -29.71 -2.39
C PRO A 168 8.20 -29.76 -3.66
N GLY A 169 7.65 -28.62 -4.09
CA GLY A 169 6.88 -28.48 -5.32
C GLY A 169 7.72 -28.13 -6.55
N LEU A 170 9.05 -28.11 -6.42
CA LEU A 170 10.02 -27.62 -7.40
C LEU A 170 9.71 -26.19 -7.88
N ARG A 171 9.24 -25.33 -6.97
CA ARG A 171 8.84 -23.96 -7.30
C ARG A 171 9.95 -22.96 -7.05
N PHE A 172 9.94 -21.91 -7.85
CA PHE A 172 10.68 -20.68 -7.60
C PHE A 172 9.76 -19.48 -7.81
N GLN A 173 10.07 -18.39 -7.14
CA GLN A 173 9.45 -17.08 -7.33
C GLN A 173 10.47 -16.11 -7.89
N VAL A 174 9.99 -15.10 -8.60
CA VAL A 174 10.81 -13.99 -9.07
C VAL A 174 10.28 -12.72 -8.43
N VAL A 175 11.17 -12.03 -7.72
CA VAL A 175 10.89 -10.77 -7.04
C VAL A 175 11.71 -9.64 -7.66
N GLU A 176 11.16 -8.44 -7.63
CA GLU A 176 11.85 -7.23 -8.09
C GLU A 176 12.55 -6.55 -6.90
N SER A 177 12.05 -5.38 -6.49
CA SER A 177 12.50 -4.64 -5.31
C SER A 177 11.48 -4.78 -4.17
N PRO A 178 11.90 -4.58 -2.91
CA PRO A 178 10.96 -4.51 -1.81
C PRO A 178 10.02 -3.32 -1.97
N VAL A 179 8.87 -3.41 -1.31
CA VAL A 179 7.92 -2.31 -1.18
C VAL A 179 7.66 -2.05 0.29
N THR A 180 7.88 -0.80 0.72
CA THR A 180 7.57 -0.34 2.08
C THR A 180 6.40 0.62 2.06
N TYR A 181 5.48 0.44 2.99
CA TYR A 181 4.52 1.46 3.38
C TYR A 181 4.95 2.01 4.74
N LEU A 182 5.25 3.31 4.77
CA LEU A 182 5.59 4.02 5.99
C LEU A 182 4.45 4.96 6.34
N CYS A 183 3.92 4.78 7.53
CA CYS A 183 3.01 5.71 8.14
C CYS A 183 3.76 6.62 9.11
N ASP A 184 3.71 7.92 8.84
CA ASP A 184 4.31 8.96 9.66
C ASP A 184 3.20 9.88 10.15
N THR A 185 2.76 9.69 11.38
CA THR A 185 1.72 10.52 12.02
C THR A 185 2.24 11.89 12.43
N THR A 186 3.57 12.08 12.50
CA THR A 186 4.18 13.40 12.78
C THR A 186 4.15 14.26 11.53
N ALA A 187 4.50 13.69 10.37
CA ALA A 187 4.35 14.35 9.07
C ALA A 187 2.90 14.32 8.55
N GLY A 188 2.04 13.48 9.13
CA GLY A 188 0.64 13.30 8.73
C GLY A 188 0.48 12.58 7.39
N THR A 189 1.36 11.64 7.07
CA THR A 189 1.43 10.99 5.75
C THR A 189 1.47 9.47 5.80
N LEU A 190 0.93 8.85 4.76
CA LEU A 190 1.16 7.45 4.43
C LEU A 190 1.83 7.38 3.05
N THR A 191 3.06 6.89 3.02
CA THR A 191 3.90 6.91 1.82
C THR A 191 4.35 5.51 1.43
N ARG A 192 4.25 5.20 0.13
CA ARG A 192 4.78 3.97 -0.46
C ARG A 192 6.18 4.22 -1.00
N TYR A 193 7.12 3.33 -0.71
CA TYR A 193 8.49 3.31 -1.21
C TYR A 193 8.77 2.02 -1.98
N TRP A 194 9.53 2.08 -3.07
CA TRP A 194 9.93 0.93 -3.88
C TRP A 194 11.23 1.21 -4.64
N GLY A 195 11.76 0.25 -5.37
CA GLY A 195 12.93 0.47 -6.23
C GLY A 195 14.24 0.66 -5.44
N TYR A 196 14.29 0.17 -4.20
CA TYR A 196 15.48 0.22 -3.35
C TYR A 196 16.05 -1.19 -3.11
N ALA A 197 17.27 -1.25 -2.58
CA ALA A 197 17.98 -2.53 -2.37
C ALA A 197 17.39 -3.34 -1.21
N ILE A 198 17.29 -4.66 -1.39
CA ILE A 198 16.90 -5.61 -0.33
C ILE A 198 17.92 -5.55 0.83
N LYS A 199 17.44 -5.47 2.07
CA LYS A 199 18.26 -5.45 3.29
C LYS A 199 17.74 -6.41 4.34
N ALA A 200 18.66 -7.03 5.08
CA ALA A 200 18.34 -7.91 6.20
C ALA A 200 17.56 -7.17 7.29
N ALA A 201 18.02 -5.99 7.70
CA ALA A 201 17.26 -5.10 8.58
C ALA A 201 16.18 -4.35 7.77
N GLN A 202 14.95 -4.33 8.29
CA GLN A 202 13.87 -3.55 7.70
C GLN A 202 14.21 -2.05 7.77
N PRO A 203 14.23 -1.34 6.64
CA PRO A 203 14.43 0.10 6.66
C PRO A 203 13.13 0.80 7.10
N THR A 204 13.25 1.72 8.06
CA THR A 204 12.12 2.45 8.64
C THR A 204 12.28 3.97 8.54
N ASP A 205 13.45 4.46 8.17
CA ASP A 205 13.75 5.88 8.03
C ASP A 205 13.72 6.29 6.55
N PRO A 206 12.79 7.17 6.13
CA PRO A 206 12.63 7.55 4.74
C PRO A 206 13.75 8.46 4.22
N VAL A 207 14.53 9.10 5.10
CA VAL A 207 15.63 10.00 4.69
C VAL A 207 16.99 9.29 4.62
N VAL A 208 17.06 8.03 5.05
CA VAL A 208 18.28 7.21 5.03
C VAL A 208 18.19 6.10 3.98
N ALA A 209 19.32 5.75 3.37
CA ALA A 209 19.40 4.63 2.46
C ALA A 209 19.11 3.31 3.23
N PRO A 210 18.37 2.35 2.65
CA PRO A 210 18.04 2.26 1.23
C PRO A 210 16.79 3.04 0.79
N LEU A 211 15.90 3.46 1.70
CA LEU A 211 14.62 4.09 1.32
C LEU A 211 14.82 5.41 0.57
N SER A 212 15.76 6.25 0.99
CA SER A 212 16.05 7.52 0.31
C SER A 212 16.67 7.38 -1.08
N ALA A 213 17.20 6.20 -1.43
CA ALA A 213 17.70 5.88 -2.76
C ALA A 213 16.62 5.27 -3.67
N GLY A 214 15.46 4.91 -3.11
CA GLY A 214 14.33 4.37 -3.84
C GLY A 214 13.47 5.44 -4.51
N GLN A 215 12.30 5.00 -4.98
CA GLN A 215 11.21 5.84 -5.45
C GLN A 215 10.12 5.88 -4.39
N SER A 216 9.34 6.97 -4.35
CA SER A 216 8.25 7.13 -3.39
C SER A 216 7.00 7.77 -3.98
N SER A 217 5.84 7.46 -3.40
CA SER A 217 4.56 8.08 -3.75
C SER A 217 3.69 8.20 -2.50
N LEU A 218 3.16 9.39 -2.29
CA LEU A 218 2.25 9.71 -1.22
C LEU A 218 0.86 9.10 -1.52
N LEU A 219 0.33 8.32 -0.58
CA LEU A 219 -0.97 7.66 -0.72
C LEU A 219 -2.08 8.39 0.03
N ALA A 220 -1.75 8.96 1.20
CA ALA A 220 -2.69 9.73 1.99
C ALA A 220 -1.95 10.84 2.75
N GLN A 221 -2.65 11.96 2.93
CA GLN A 221 -2.30 13.06 3.83
C GLN A 221 -3.32 13.11 4.97
N ASN A 222 -3.07 13.98 5.95
CA ASN A 222 -3.92 14.13 7.13
C ASN A 222 -4.01 12.86 7.99
N VAL A 223 -2.98 12.01 7.93
CA VAL A 223 -2.91 10.79 8.73
C VAL A 223 -2.70 11.16 10.19
N THR A 224 -3.64 10.78 11.04
CA THR A 224 -3.59 11.06 12.48
C THR A 224 -3.31 9.82 13.31
N ASP A 225 -3.67 8.65 12.79
CA ASP A 225 -3.35 7.37 13.40
C ASP A 225 -3.32 6.28 12.33
N CYS A 226 -2.54 5.24 12.58
CA CYS A 226 -2.39 4.09 11.71
C CYS A 226 -1.70 2.96 12.46
N ALA A 227 -2.04 1.73 12.10
CA ALA A 227 -1.32 0.57 12.57
C ALA A 227 -1.31 -0.53 11.50
N PHE A 228 -0.18 -1.20 11.40
CA PHE A 228 -0.01 -2.44 10.67
C PHE A 228 0.25 -3.55 11.68
N THR A 229 -0.43 -4.68 11.52
CA THR A 229 -0.08 -5.90 12.24
C THR A 229 -0.02 -7.09 11.29
N TYR A 230 0.80 -8.07 11.63
CA TYR A 230 0.97 -9.30 10.87
C TYR A 230 0.92 -10.47 11.84
N GLY A 231 0.00 -11.40 11.58
CA GLY A 231 -0.09 -12.67 12.28
C GLY A 231 -0.07 -13.80 11.27
N ALA A 232 0.82 -14.78 11.46
CA ALA A 232 0.72 -16.05 10.76
C ALA A 232 -0.45 -16.84 11.37
N VAL A 233 -1.51 -17.07 10.59
CA VAL A 233 -2.63 -17.94 11.00
C VAL A 233 -2.17 -19.39 10.99
N ASN A 234 -1.35 -19.76 10.00
CA ASN A 234 -0.55 -20.98 9.96
C ASN A 234 0.65 -20.80 9.01
N GLU A 235 1.44 -21.85 8.79
CA GLU A 235 2.62 -21.83 7.91
C GLU A 235 2.31 -21.42 6.45
N ARG A 236 1.05 -21.53 6.02
CA ARG A 236 0.61 -21.29 4.63
C ARG A 236 -0.27 -20.05 4.46
N MET A 237 -0.71 -19.43 5.56
CA MET A 237 -1.60 -18.28 5.55
C MET A 237 -1.17 -17.25 6.58
N GLY A 238 -0.88 -16.05 6.10
CA GLY A 238 -0.71 -14.87 6.93
C GLY A 238 -1.93 -13.98 6.88
N LEU A 239 -2.15 -13.20 7.94
CA LEU A 239 -3.14 -12.13 7.99
C LEU A 239 -2.41 -10.83 8.30
N VAL A 240 -2.54 -9.86 7.40
CA VAL A 240 -2.14 -8.47 7.65
C VAL A 240 -3.38 -7.66 7.95
N THR A 241 -3.37 -6.94 9.06
CA THR A 241 -4.41 -5.96 9.39
C THR A 241 -3.86 -4.56 9.28
N LEU A 242 -4.69 -3.66 8.75
CA LEU A 242 -4.35 -2.27 8.48
C LEU A 242 -5.43 -1.38 9.09
N THR A 243 -5.05 -0.45 9.95
CA THR A 243 -5.91 0.66 10.38
C THR A 243 -5.34 1.97 9.84
N LEU A 244 -6.24 2.85 9.40
CA LEU A 244 -5.87 4.19 8.92
C LEU A 244 -6.92 5.20 9.35
N SER A 245 -6.50 6.23 10.08
CA SER A 245 -7.34 7.34 10.54
C SER A 245 -6.88 8.64 9.91
N LEU A 246 -7.75 9.28 9.11
CA LEU A 246 -7.51 10.57 8.50
C LEU A 246 -8.38 11.64 9.16
N THR A 247 -7.82 12.81 9.46
CA THR A 247 -8.55 13.92 10.09
C THR A 247 -8.35 15.24 9.37
N ARG A 248 -9.45 15.88 8.94
CA ARG A 248 -9.43 17.21 8.32
C ARG A 248 -10.64 18.02 8.79
N ASN A 249 -10.44 19.29 9.15
CA ASN A 249 -11.51 20.18 9.63
C ASN A 249 -12.34 19.61 10.79
N ASN A 250 -11.70 18.94 11.76
CA ASN A 250 -12.34 18.22 12.87
C ASN A 250 -13.22 17.01 12.48
N GLU A 251 -13.27 16.63 11.19
CA GLU A 251 -13.87 15.37 10.75
C GLU A 251 -12.80 14.29 10.72
N THR A 252 -13.08 13.14 11.34
CA THR A 252 -12.18 11.98 11.37
C THR A 252 -12.85 10.76 10.75
N VAL A 253 -12.14 10.10 9.85
CA VAL A 253 -12.54 8.81 9.27
C VAL A 253 -11.48 7.78 9.63
N THR A 254 -11.92 6.67 10.23
CA THR A 254 -11.07 5.50 10.50
C THR A 254 -11.57 4.31 9.69
N LEU A 255 -10.67 3.70 8.90
CA LEU A 255 -10.93 2.47 8.18
C LEU A 255 -10.07 1.32 8.70
N TYR A 256 -10.64 0.12 8.64
CA TYR A 256 -10.00 -1.14 8.97
C TYR A 256 -10.01 -2.04 7.73
N HIS A 257 -8.89 -2.69 7.45
CA HIS A 257 -8.77 -3.62 6.33
C HIS A 257 -7.95 -4.86 6.72
N GLU A 258 -8.47 -6.03 6.34
CA GLU A 258 -7.81 -7.32 6.52
C GLU A 258 -7.43 -7.90 5.18
N VAL A 259 -6.19 -8.37 5.08
CA VAL A 259 -5.64 -8.95 3.87
C VAL A 259 -5.02 -10.29 4.20
N HIS A 260 -5.55 -11.34 3.58
CA HIS A 260 -4.94 -12.65 3.61
C HIS A 260 -3.73 -12.69 2.68
N VAL A 261 -2.59 -13.17 3.20
CA VAL A 261 -1.34 -13.34 2.47
C VAL A 261 -1.10 -14.83 2.26
N ASN A 262 -0.80 -15.22 1.03
CA ASN A 262 -0.49 -16.59 0.68
C ASN A 262 0.97 -16.90 1.04
N ASN A 263 1.17 -17.74 2.05
CA ASN A 263 2.51 -18.18 2.50
C ASN A 263 2.89 -19.56 1.94
N VAL A 264 2.25 -20.03 0.86
CA VAL A 264 2.66 -21.27 0.17
C VAL A 264 3.84 -20.98 -0.77
N PRO A 265 5.06 -21.48 -0.50
CA PRO A 265 6.22 -21.28 -1.36
C PRO A 265 6.21 -22.18 -2.61
#